data_AF-A0A533QH97-F1
#
_entry.id   AF-A0A533QH97-F1
#
_cell.length_a   1.000
_cell.length_b   1.000
_cell.length_c   1.000
_cell.angle_alpha   90.00
_cell.angle_beta   90.00
_cell.angle_gamma   90.00
#
_symmetry.space_group_name_H-M   'P 1'
#
loop_
_entity.id
_entity.type
_entity.pdbx_description
1 polymer ?
#
loop_
_entity_poly.entity_id
_entity_poly.type
_entity_poly.pdbx_seq_one_letter_code
_entity_poly.pdbx_strand_id
1 'polypeptide(L)'
;MNPALGALERLRSLSEAMLDAARSSDWESLLENEAQRRTLVEQVPADLARTLAAPARDEARALIETCQRLDADVRALVARRQCELRVVLRQSATGASGDPAPAAWHRPDAG
;
A
#
# COMPACT_ATOMS: atom_id res chain seq x y z
N MET A 1 -8.28 23.58 19.55
CA MET A 1 -8.30 22.21 18.98
C MET A 1 -7.73 21.26 20.02
N ASN A 2 -8.33 20.08 20.24
CA ASN A 2 -7.69 19.05 21.08
C ASN A 2 -6.52 18.44 20.28
N PRO A 3 -5.28 18.41 20.80
CA PRO A 3 -4.13 17.93 20.03
C PRO A 3 -4.28 16.48 19.56
N ALA A 4 -5.00 15.66 20.33
CA ALA A 4 -5.22 14.26 19.94
C ALA A 4 -6.27 14.10 18.84
N LEU A 5 -7.30 14.96 18.79
CA LEU A 5 -8.20 15.02 17.65
C LEU A 5 -7.47 15.49 16.39
N GLY A 6 -6.59 16.48 16.50
CA GLY A 6 -5.76 16.92 15.38
C GLY A 6 -4.84 15.82 14.84
N ALA A 7 -4.31 14.95 15.71
CA ALA A 7 -3.55 13.77 15.28
C ALA A 7 -4.44 12.77 14.53
N LEU A 8 -5.66 12.51 14.99
CA LEU A 8 -6.61 11.62 14.30
C LEU A 8 -7.07 12.18 12.95
N GLU A 9 -7.31 13.48 12.85
CA GLU A 9 -7.62 14.16 11.58
C GLU A 9 -6.48 14.00 10.58
N ARG A 10 -5.24 14.18 11.04
CA ARG A 10 -4.05 14.00 10.20
C ARG A 10 -3.84 12.54 9.79
N LEU A 11 -4.14 11.58 10.66
CA LEU A 11 -4.17 10.16 10.29
C LEU A 11 -5.19 9.90 9.19
N ARG A 12 -6.41 10.46 9.29
CA ARG A 12 -7.42 10.34 8.25
C ARG A 12 -6.92 10.89 6.92
N SER A 13 -6.35 12.09 6.91
CA SER A 13 -5.83 12.70 5.67
C SER A 13 -4.68 11.88 5.05
N LEU A 14 -3.83 11.24 5.85
CA LEU A 14 -2.81 10.33 5.33
C LEU A 14 -3.45 9.07 4.72
N SER A 15 -4.45 8.47 5.37
CA SER A 15 -5.19 7.31 4.81
C SER A 15 -5.94 7.69 3.52
N GLU A 16 -6.47 8.91 3.39
CA GLU A 16 -7.08 9.42 2.15
C GLU A 16 -6.02 9.55 1.04
N ALA A 17 -4.87 10.16 1.34
CA ALA A 17 -3.76 10.29 0.39
C ALA A 17 -3.21 8.93 -0.06
N MET A 18 -3.11 7.96 0.85
CA MET A 18 -2.75 6.58 0.52
C MET A 18 -3.77 5.93 -0.43
N LEU A 19 -5.07 6.14 -0.20
CA LEU A 19 -6.10 5.62 -1.10
C LEU A 19 -5.99 6.21 -2.50
N ASP A 20 -5.76 7.52 -2.61
CA ASP A 20 -5.59 8.17 -3.91
C ASP A 20 -4.32 7.70 -4.62
N ALA A 21 -3.20 7.57 -3.90
CA ALA A 21 -1.96 7.01 -4.44
C ALA A 21 -2.13 5.55 -4.91
N ALA A 22 -2.85 4.72 -4.14
CA ALA A 22 -3.15 3.34 -4.54
C ALA A 22 -4.04 3.28 -5.79
N ARG A 23 -5.01 4.20 -5.93
CA ARG A 23 -5.87 4.30 -7.13
C ARG A 23 -5.10 4.74 -8.37
N SER A 24 -4.16 5.68 -8.22
CA SER A 24 -3.31 6.15 -9.32
C SER A 24 -2.12 5.23 -9.61
N SER A 25 -1.94 4.16 -8.83
CA SER A 25 -0.75 3.29 -8.88
C SER A 25 0.57 4.02 -8.60
N ASP A 26 0.52 5.11 -7.84
CA ASP A 26 1.68 5.82 -7.33
C ASP A 26 2.19 5.11 -6.06
N TRP A 27 3.01 4.07 -6.27
CA TRP A 27 3.52 3.23 -5.17
C TRP A 27 4.54 3.94 -4.28
N GLU A 28 5.26 4.93 -4.82
CA GLU A 28 6.25 5.71 -4.06
C GLU A 28 5.53 6.60 -3.05
N SER A 29 4.57 7.42 -3.52
CA SER A 29 3.74 8.22 -2.63
C SER A 29 2.97 7.36 -1.62
N LEU A 30 2.49 6.18 -2.02
CA LEU A 30 1.82 5.26 -1.08
C LEU A 30 2.72 4.86 0.09
N LEU A 31 3.99 4.54 -0.19
CA LEU A 31 4.96 4.14 0.83
C LEU A 31 5.38 5.31 1.73
N GLU A 32 5.57 6.50 1.14
CA GLU A 32 5.89 7.71 1.90
C GLU A 32 4.77 8.08 2.88
N ASN A 33 3.52 8.08 2.40
CA ASN A 33 2.36 8.35 3.25
C ASN A 33 2.20 7.29 4.35
N GLU A 34 2.44 6.01 4.05
CA GLU A 34 2.40 4.94 5.08
C GLU A 34 3.51 5.12 6.14
N ALA A 35 4.71 5.57 5.76
CA ALA A 35 5.79 5.85 6.71
C ALA A 35 5.42 7.01 7.65
N GLN A 36 4.84 8.08 7.11
CA GLN A 36 4.34 9.21 7.90
C GLN A 36 3.20 8.77 8.83
N ARG A 37 2.28 7.95 8.33
CA ARG A 37 1.14 7.43 9.11
C ARG A 37 1.60 6.58 10.28
N ARG A 38 2.56 5.66 10.07
CA ARG A 38 3.13 4.83 11.15
C ARG A 38 3.77 5.67 12.25
N THR A 39 4.59 6.65 11.86
CA THR A 39 5.19 7.60 12.81
C THR A 39 4.13 8.32 13.64
N LEU A 40 3.02 8.72 13.01
CA LEU A 40 1.94 9.44 13.71
C LEU A 40 1.13 8.52 14.63
N VAL A 41 0.89 7.26 14.24
CA VAL A 41 0.22 6.26 15.10
C VAL A 41 1.00 6.04 16.39
N GLU A 42 2.33 5.97 16.32
CA GLU A 42 3.20 5.82 17.50
C GLU A 42 3.10 7.01 18.47
N GLN A 43 2.67 8.18 18.00
CA GLN A 43 2.47 9.38 18.82
C GLN A 43 1.07 9.47 19.44
N VAL A 44 0.11 8.62 19.02
CA VAL A 44 -1.24 8.61 19.58
C VAL A 44 -1.24 7.90 20.93
N PRO A 45 -1.70 8.55 22.02
CA PRO A 45 -1.75 7.91 23.34
C PRO A 45 -2.67 6.69 23.34
N ALA A 46 -2.19 5.58 23.90
CA ALA A 46 -2.98 4.35 24.04
C ALA A 46 -4.26 4.54 24.89
N ASP A 47 -4.29 5.58 25.74
CA ASP A 47 -5.42 5.90 26.60
C ASP A 47 -6.22 7.12 26.17
N LEU A 48 -6.15 7.46 24.88
CA LEU A 48 -6.87 8.56 24.27
C LEU A 48 -8.36 8.65 24.68
N ALA A 49 -9.08 7.53 24.69
CA ALA A 49 -10.49 7.52 25.06
C ALA A 49 -10.74 8.02 26.50
N ARG A 50 -9.79 7.82 27.41
CA ARG A 50 -9.89 8.27 28.82
C ARG A 50 -9.64 9.77 28.97
N THR A 51 -8.85 10.38 28.07
CA THR A 51 -8.46 11.80 28.17
C THR A 51 -9.44 12.75 27.47
N LEU A 52 -10.26 12.23 26.56
CA LEU A 52 -11.26 13.02 25.83
C LEU A 52 -12.55 13.21 26.64
N ALA A 53 -13.19 14.37 26.49
CA ALA A 53 -14.58 14.60 26.93
C ALA A 53 -15.56 13.84 26.02
N ALA A 54 -16.77 13.54 26.50
CA ALA A 54 -17.76 12.73 25.78
C ALA A 54 -17.98 13.11 24.30
N PRO A 55 -18.25 14.38 23.91
CA PRO A 55 -18.44 14.73 22.50
C PRO A 55 -17.18 14.52 21.65
N ALA A 56 -16.00 14.76 22.21
CA ALA A 56 -14.73 14.52 21.53
C ALA A 56 -14.42 13.02 21.36
N ARG A 57 -14.98 12.14 22.20
CA ARG A 57 -14.84 10.69 22.03
C ARG A 57 -15.62 10.18 20.83
N ASP A 58 -16.84 10.67 20.63
CA ASP A 58 -17.67 10.28 19.49
C ASP A 58 -17.02 10.72 18.17
N GLU A 59 -16.46 11.93 18.14
CA GLU A 59 -15.69 12.44 17.01
C GLU A 59 -14.42 11.60 16.76
N ALA A 60 -13.63 11.33 17.80
CA ALA A 60 -12.44 10.48 17.71
C ALA A 60 -12.78 9.08 17.17
N ARG A 61 -13.89 8.50 17.64
CA ARG A 61 -14.39 7.21 17.17
C ARG A 61 -14.74 7.26 15.69
N ALA A 62 -15.48 8.26 15.24
CA ALA A 62 -15.85 8.41 13.83
C ALA A 62 -14.61 8.57 12.92
N LEU A 63 -13.58 9.30 13.37
CA LEU A 63 -12.31 9.43 12.65
C LEU A 63 -11.58 8.08 12.54
N ILE A 64 -11.45 7.34 13.65
CA ILE A 64 -10.80 6.02 13.67
C ILE A 64 -11.52 5.03 12.75
N GLU A 65 -12.86 4.96 12.83
CA GLU A 65 -13.66 4.09 11.97
C GLU A 65 -13.50 4.46 10.49
N THR A 66 -13.33 5.75 10.18
CA THR A 66 -13.05 6.22 8.81
C THR A 66 -11.67 5.75 8.34
N CYS A 67 -10.62 5.93 9.15
CA CYS A 67 -9.28 5.43 8.82
C CYS A 67 -9.30 3.91 8.56
N GLN A 68 -10.00 3.13 9.39
CA GLN A 68 -10.09 1.68 9.23
C GLN A 68 -10.74 1.26 7.90
N ARG A 69 -11.78 1.98 7.45
CA ARG A 69 -12.41 1.75 6.14
C ARG A 69 -11.45 2.07 4.99
N LEU A 70 -10.80 3.24 5.04
CA LEU A 70 -9.82 3.65 4.03
C LEU A 70 -8.66 2.64 3.93
N ASP A 71 -8.15 2.18 5.07
CA ASP A 71 -7.08 1.16 5.11
C ASP A 71 -7.54 -0.20 4.54
N ALA A 72 -8.82 -0.55 4.67
CA ALA A 72 -9.37 -1.74 4.03
C ALA A 72 -9.40 -1.59 2.50
N ASP A 73 -9.81 -0.42 2.00
CA ASP A 73 -9.87 -0.11 0.56
C ASP A 73 -8.46 -0.10 -0.06
N VAL A 74 -7.49 0.52 0.61
CA VAL A 74 -6.06 0.50 0.20
C VAL A 74 -5.56 -0.94 0.09
N ARG A 75 -5.81 -1.78 1.10
CA ARG A 75 -5.39 -3.19 1.09
C ARG A 75 -6.00 -3.97 -0.06
N ALA A 76 -7.28 -3.73 -0.38
CA ALA A 76 -7.94 -4.37 -1.50
C ALA A 76 -7.30 -3.99 -2.84
N LEU A 77 -6.96 -2.70 -3.04
CA LEU A 77 -6.30 -2.23 -4.27
C LEU A 77 -4.88 -2.79 -4.41
N VAL A 78 -4.09 -2.79 -3.33
CA VAL A 78 -2.74 -3.37 -3.32
C VAL A 78 -2.78 -4.87 -3.63
N ALA A 79 -3.69 -5.61 -2.99
CA ALA A 79 -3.85 -7.05 -3.22
C ALA A 79 -4.23 -7.34 -4.69
N ARG A 80 -5.16 -6.56 -5.25
CA ARG A 80 -5.53 -6.66 -6.67
C ARG A 80 -4.31 -6.43 -7.58
N ARG A 81 -3.54 -5.36 -7.33
CA ARG A 81 -2.34 -5.07 -8.12
C ARG A 81 -1.31 -6.20 -8.05
N GLN A 82 -1.08 -6.76 -6.86
CA GLN A 82 -0.17 -7.88 -6.68
C GLN A 82 -0.64 -9.13 -7.45
N CYS A 83 -1.94 -9.38 -7.56
CA CYS A 83 -2.48 -10.45 -8.41
C CYS A 83 -2.21 -10.18 -9.89
N GLU A 84 -2.46 -8.96 -10.37
CA GLU A 84 -2.19 -8.55 -11.76
C GLU A 84 -0.71 -8.71 -12.12
N LEU A 85 0.20 -8.21 -11.27
CA LEU A 85 1.65 -8.33 -11.49
C LEU A 85 2.11 -9.79 -11.52
N ARG A 86 1.56 -10.65 -10.66
CA ARG A 86 1.85 -12.09 -10.67
C ARG A 86 1.44 -12.78 -11.97
N VAL A 87 0.41 -12.28 -12.67
CA VAL A 87 0.01 -12.82 -13.98
C VAL A 87 1.00 -12.37 -15.05
N VAL A 88 1.33 -11.06 -15.08
CA VAL A 88 2.28 -10.49 -16.05
C VAL A 88 3.65 -11.16 -15.95
N LEU A 89 4.20 -11.25 -14.73
CA LEU A 89 5.53 -11.85 -14.51
C LEU A 89 5.58 -13.33 -14.93
N ARG A 90 4.49 -14.08 -14.76
CA ARG A 90 4.41 -15.47 -15.23
C ARG A 90 4.41 -15.56 -16.76
N GLN A 91 3.68 -14.67 -17.45
CA GLN A 91 3.66 -14.62 -18.92
C GLN A 91 5.03 -14.27 -19.50
N SER A 92 5.73 -13.31 -18.89
CA SER A 92 7.09 -12.94 -19.30
C SER A 92 8.09 -14.10 -19.16
N ALA A 93 7.98 -14.91 -18.09
CA ALA A 93 8.82 -16.08 -17.91
C ALA A 93 8.56 -17.19 -18.95
N THR A 94 7.30 -17.40 -19.32
CA THR A 94 6.94 -18.38 -20.36
C THR A 94 7.33 -17.93 -21.77
N GLY A 95 7.31 -16.62 -22.05
CA GLY A 95 7.76 -16.06 -23.33
C GLY A 95 9.29 -16.08 -23.52
N ALA A 96 10.06 -16.05 -22.43
CA ALA A 96 11.53 -16.14 -22.47
C ALA A 96 12.05 -17.59 -22.61
N SER A 97 11.21 -18.60 -22.40
CA SER A 97 11.57 -20.03 -22.60
C SER A 97 11.32 -20.54 -24.02
N GLY A 98 10.87 -19.70 -24.95
CA GLY A 98 10.61 -20.04 -26.35
C GLY A 98 11.70 -19.55 -27.32
N ASP A 99 12.78 -20.31 -27.43
CA ASP A 99 13.76 -20.42 -28.54
C ASP A 99 14.92 -19.38 -28.67
N PRO A 100 16.15 -19.77 -29.13
CA PRO A 100 16.52 -21.06 -29.75
C PRO A 100 17.80 -21.76 -29.25
N ALA A 101 17.79 -23.10 -29.31
CA ALA A 101 18.96 -23.91 -29.66
C ALA A 101 18.49 -25.26 -30.24
N PRO A 102 18.98 -25.64 -31.43
CA PRO A 102 20.29 -26.28 -31.43
C PRO A 102 21.23 -25.70 -32.49
N ALA A 103 22.46 -25.40 -32.07
CA ALA A 103 23.59 -25.25 -32.97
C ALA A 103 23.86 -26.61 -33.65
N ALA A 104 23.22 -26.82 -34.79
CA ALA A 104 23.42 -27.97 -35.64
C ALA A 104 24.64 -27.74 -36.56
N TRP A 105 25.73 -28.43 -36.23
CA TRP A 105 26.77 -28.97 -37.12
C TRP A 105 27.59 -28.00 -38.00
N HIS A 106 28.81 -27.68 -37.55
CA HIS A 106 29.95 -27.57 -38.46
C HIS A 106 30.95 -28.68 -38.17
N ARG A 107 31.03 -29.65 -39.08
CA ARG A 107 32.15 -30.58 -39.17
C ARG A 107 33.08 -30.03 -40.27
N PRO A 108 34.31 -29.60 -39.96
CA PRO A 108 35.26 -29.25 -41.00
C PRO A 108 35.85 -30.53 -41.59
N ASP A 109 35.73 -30.67 -42.91
CA ASP A 109 36.61 -31.54 -43.69
C ASP A 109 38.04 -31.02 -43.55
N ALA A 110 38.97 -31.89 -43.16
CA ALA A 110 40.40 -31.75 -43.45
C ALA A 110 41.15 -33.05 -43.17
N GLY A 111 41.77 -33.62 -44.21
CA GLY A 111 42.91 -34.53 -44.09
C GLY A 111 42.74 -35.86 -44.80
#